data_AF-A0A1G0Y5B2-F1
#
_entry.id   AF-A0A1G0Y5B2-F1
#
_cell.length_a   1.000
_cell.length_b   1.000
_cell.length_c   1.000
_cell.angle_alpha   90.00
_cell.angle_beta   90.00
_cell.angle_gamma   90.00
#
_symmetry.space_group_name_H-M   'P 1'
#
loop_
_entity.id
_entity.type
_entity.pdbx_description
1 polymer ?
#
loop_
_entity_poly.entity_id
_entity_poly.type
_entity_poly.pdbx_seq_one_letter_code
_entity_poly.pdbx_strand_id
1 'polypeptide(L)'
;MRKKIMLMMVAVAVLGFGIAILAQDNDGNDGKSGRKNKGDKEARETAREKARENRDDIKDKIDANKENKRENRTDKRQDNQEKRIQHGINKGYLTPEETKSLQNQQQQIASMESSYKSDGKLTKDEMSSLRDALNVASANIWAEKHDTDGKQMATYRLGKNVYAKDSFTSAMSNQSMTGAEAKALASDFRKMLSLKNSLANDNLSAEQRAQKQNEYNELLNRYFEVR
;
A
#
# COMPACT_ATOMS: atom_id res chain seq x y z
N MET A 1 3.53 10.28 58.01
CA MET A 1 3.84 11.67 57.61
C MET A 1 4.09 11.70 56.10
N ARG A 2 3.14 12.15 55.26
CA ARG A 2 3.18 13.40 54.43
C ARG A 2 4.61 13.72 53.92
N LYS A 3 4.92 13.80 52.61
CA LYS A 3 4.53 14.79 51.56
C LYS A 3 4.79 14.14 50.16
N LYS A 4 3.88 14.10 49.16
CA LYS A 4 3.46 15.11 48.15
C LYS A 4 4.60 15.89 47.42
N ILE A 5 4.90 15.50 46.18
CA ILE A 5 5.43 16.32 45.05
C ILE A 5 4.79 15.73 43.77
N MET A 6 3.58 16.14 43.40
CA MET A 6 3.21 17.19 42.43
C MET A 6 3.56 16.86 40.97
N LEU A 7 2.54 16.27 40.33
CA LEU A 7 2.30 16.04 38.92
C LEU A 7 2.14 17.38 38.17
N MET A 8 2.98 17.67 37.17
CA MET A 8 2.72 18.77 36.23
C MET A 8 1.81 18.27 35.10
N MET A 9 0.53 18.62 35.20
CA MET A 9 -0.44 18.57 34.11
C MET A 9 -0.16 19.69 33.11
N VAL A 10 0.01 19.35 31.83
CA VAL A 10 -0.11 20.30 30.73
C VAL A 10 -1.60 20.59 30.54
N ALA A 11 -2.01 21.79 30.94
CA ALA A 11 -3.39 22.27 30.86
C ALA A 11 -3.80 22.51 29.40
N VAL A 12 -4.87 21.84 28.98
CA VAL A 12 -5.66 22.20 27.80
C VAL A 12 -6.41 23.49 28.14
N ALA A 13 -5.94 24.62 27.64
CA ALA A 13 -6.67 25.88 27.70
C ALA A 13 -7.66 25.96 26.53
N VAL A 14 -8.86 25.42 26.73
CA VAL A 14 -10.04 25.87 25.97
C VAL A 14 -10.45 27.22 26.57
N LEU A 15 -9.94 28.31 26.01
CA LEU A 15 -10.50 29.63 26.29
C LEU A 15 -11.73 29.82 25.43
N GLY A 16 -12.86 29.38 25.96
CA GLY A 16 -14.17 29.87 25.53
C GLY A 16 -14.30 31.33 25.92
N PHE A 17 -14.45 32.21 24.93
CA PHE A 17 -14.98 33.55 25.15
C PHE A 17 -16.47 33.52 24.82
N GLY A 18 -17.28 33.20 25.85
CA GLY A 18 -18.68 33.54 25.84
C GLY A 18 -18.82 35.03 26.13
N ILE A 19 -19.46 35.77 25.22
CA ILE A 19 -19.99 37.10 25.54
C ILE A 19 -21.44 36.88 25.93
N ALA A 20 -21.68 36.86 27.25
CA ALA A 20 -23.01 37.05 27.80
C ALA A 20 -23.39 38.53 27.63
N ILE A 21 -24.42 38.81 26.85
CA ILE A 21 -25.14 40.09 26.95
C ILE A 21 -26.35 39.79 27.83
N LEU A 22 -26.28 40.26 29.07
CA LEU A 22 -27.41 40.30 29.99
C LEU A 22 -28.49 41.18 29.36
N ALA A 23 -29.63 40.60 29.02
CA ALA A 23 -30.83 41.35 28.69
C ALA A 23 -31.36 41.96 29.99
N GLN A 24 -31.33 43.28 30.05
CA GLN A 24 -32.00 44.05 31.11
C GLN A 24 -33.07 44.87 30.39
N ASP A 25 -34.31 44.38 30.49
CA ASP A 25 -35.50 45.07 30.01
C ASP A 25 -35.62 46.42 30.73
N ASN A 26 -35.69 47.49 29.96
CA ASN A 26 -36.27 48.74 30.43
C ASN A 26 -37.10 49.33 29.29
N ASP A 27 -38.41 49.37 29.52
CA ASP A 27 -39.43 49.89 28.64
C ASP A 27 -39.21 51.38 28.34
N GLY A 28 -39.29 51.73 27.05
CA GLY A 28 -39.12 53.10 26.58
C GLY A 28 -39.42 53.21 25.09
N ASN A 29 -40.70 53.37 24.78
CA ASN A 29 -41.21 53.97 23.54
C ASN A 29 -40.32 55.16 23.10
N ASP A 30 -39.92 55.21 21.83
CA ASP A 30 -39.87 56.41 20.97
C ASP A 30 -39.22 56.09 19.61
N GLY A 31 -39.80 56.63 18.55
CA GLY A 31 -39.49 56.25 17.17
C GLY A 31 -38.18 56.80 16.57
N LYS A 32 -37.93 56.30 15.35
CA LYS A 32 -37.09 56.83 14.27
C LYS A 32 -35.55 56.82 14.40
N SER A 33 -34.98 56.19 13.37
CA SER A 33 -33.67 56.44 12.74
C SER A 33 -32.44 55.74 13.36
N GLY A 34 -32.28 54.46 13.03
CA GLY A 34 -31.00 53.76 13.14
C GLY A 34 -29.98 54.33 12.14
N ARG A 35 -29.29 55.41 12.49
CA ARG A 35 -28.13 55.91 11.77
C ARG A 35 -26.98 54.93 12.03
N LYS A 36 -26.74 54.00 11.10
CA LYS A 36 -25.59 53.07 11.15
C LYS A 36 -24.31 53.89 11.30
N ASN A 37 -23.66 53.81 12.47
CA ASN A 37 -22.49 54.60 12.78
C ASN A 37 -21.29 54.06 11.98
N LYS A 38 -20.50 54.95 11.36
CA LYS A 38 -19.43 54.59 10.42
C LYS A 38 -18.34 53.71 11.08
N GLY A 39 -18.07 53.92 12.38
CA GLY A 39 -17.11 53.14 13.17
C GLY A 39 -17.47 51.67 13.39
N ASP A 40 -18.76 51.34 13.51
CA ASP A 40 -19.21 49.95 13.65
C ASP A 40 -19.04 49.15 12.34
N LYS A 41 -18.96 49.85 11.22
CA LYS A 41 -18.76 49.26 9.89
C LYS A 41 -17.29 48.89 9.68
N GLU A 42 -16.37 49.77 10.05
CA GLU A 42 -14.91 49.55 9.96
C GLU A 42 -14.44 48.44 10.92
N ALA A 43 -14.95 48.40 12.16
CA ALA A 43 -14.66 47.32 13.10
C ALA A 43 -15.20 45.96 12.62
N ARG A 44 -16.37 45.95 11.97
CA ARG A 44 -16.93 44.73 11.35
C ARG A 44 -16.17 44.31 10.10
N GLU A 45 -15.64 45.25 9.32
CA GLU A 45 -14.88 44.98 8.11
C GLU A 45 -13.51 44.38 8.44
N THR A 46 -12.80 44.96 9.41
CA THR A 46 -11.54 44.41 9.94
C THR A 46 -11.73 43.04 10.61
N ALA A 47 -12.81 42.84 11.37
CA ALA A 47 -13.13 41.53 11.93
C ALA A 47 -13.46 40.48 10.84
N ARG A 48 -14.14 40.90 9.77
CA ARG A 48 -14.42 40.04 8.61
C ARG A 48 -13.15 39.70 7.82
N GLU A 49 -12.24 40.65 7.68
CA GLU A 49 -10.95 40.45 7.02
C GLU A 49 -10.08 39.45 7.78
N LYS A 50 -9.90 39.64 9.09
CA LYS A 50 -9.21 38.68 9.96
C LYS A 50 -9.88 37.30 9.97
N ALA A 51 -11.21 37.24 9.90
CA ALA A 51 -11.93 35.98 9.80
C ALA A 51 -11.75 35.29 8.44
N ARG A 52 -11.58 36.05 7.35
CA ARG A 52 -11.25 35.52 6.01
C ARG A 52 -9.82 34.98 5.99
N GLU A 53 -8.86 35.75 6.48
CA GLU A 53 -7.46 35.36 6.60
C GLU A 53 -7.31 34.05 7.41
N ASN A 54 -7.91 33.99 8.60
CA ASN A 54 -7.94 32.76 9.40
C ASN A 54 -8.59 31.58 8.67
N ARG A 55 -9.63 31.82 7.86
CA ARG A 55 -10.30 30.77 7.08
C ARG A 55 -9.41 30.26 5.95
N ASP A 56 -8.72 31.16 5.27
CA ASP A 56 -7.82 30.84 4.16
C ASP A 56 -6.60 30.07 4.68
N ASP A 57 -6.02 30.48 5.80
CA ASP A 57 -4.95 29.75 6.50
C ASP A 57 -5.35 28.31 6.90
N ILE A 58 -6.58 28.16 7.42
CA ILE A 58 -7.11 26.84 7.79
C ILE A 58 -7.30 25.97 6.53
N LYS A 59 -7.80 26.57 5.44
CA LYS A 59 -8.00 25.87 4.17
C LYS A 59 -6.67 25.38 3.59
N ASP A 60 -5.64 26.21 3.59
CA ASP A 60 -4.31 25.86 3.08
C ASP A 60 -3.68 24.72 3.87
N LYS A 61 -3.79 24.74 5.21
CA LYS A 61 -3.33 23.63 6.06
C LYS A 61 -4.07 22.32 5.78
N ILE A 62 -5.39 22.40 5.57
CA ILE A 62 -6.21 21.23 5.23
C ILE A 62 -5.79 20.66 3.87
N ASP A 63 -5.55 21.51 2.88
CA ASP A 63 -5.21 21.07 1.54
C ASP A 63 -3.79 20.48 1.48
N ALA A 64 -2.82 21.07 2.19
CA ALA A 64 -1.48 20.49 2.38
C ALA A 64 -1.51 19.11 3.07
N ASN A 65 -2.35 18.93 4.10
CA ASN A 65 -2.47 17.63 4.76
C ASN A 65 -3.12 16.56 3.85
N LYS A 66 -4.11 16.95 3.04
CA LYS A 66 -4.70 16.04 2.04
C LYS A 66 -3.67 15.61 1.00
N GLU A 67 -2.81 16.53 0.59
CA GLU A 67 -1.72 16.26 -0.36
C GLU A 67 -0.72 15.25 0.21
N ASN A 68 -0.17 15.51 1.39
CA ASN A 68 0.74 14.58 2.08
C ASN A 68 0.14 13.17 2.21
N LYS A 69 -1.17 13.07 2.47
CA LYS A 69 -1.86 11.77 2.55
C LYS A 69 -1.93 11.06 1.19
N ARG A 70 -2.09 11.80 0.08
CA ARG A 70 -2.12 11.23 -1.27
C ARG A 70 -0.76 10.69 -1.67
N GLU A 71 0.28 11.48 -1.43
CA GLU A 71 1.67 11.10 -1.66
C GLU A 71 2.02 9.80 -0.92
N ASN A 72 1.81 9.76 0.40
CA ASN A 72 2.05 8.55 1.20
C ASN A 72 1.29 7.31 0.67
N ARG A 73 0.12 7.50 0.05
CA ARG A 73 -0.64 6.40 -0.56
C ARG A 73 -0.01 5.93 -1.87
N THR A 74 0.52 6.84 -2.68
CA THR A 74 1.24 6.54 -3.93
C THR A 74 2.50 5.73 -3.62
N ASP A 75 3.34 6.23 -2.70
CA ASP A 75 4.58 5.55 -2.27
C ASP A 75 4.29 4.13 -1.77
N LYS A 76 3.29 3.99 -0.91
CA LYS A 76 2.87 2.68 -0.38
C LYS A 76 2.41 1.73 -1.49
N ARG A 77 1.80 2.22 -2.57
CA ARG A 77 1.38 1.38 -3.69
C ARG A 77 2.58 0.93 -4.53
N GLN A 78 3.54 1.82 -4.81
CA GLN A 78 4.77 1.47 -5.52
C GLN A 78 5.58 0.44 -4.75
N ASP A 79 5.75 0.61 -3.44
CA ASP A 79 6.44 -0.36 -2.56
C ASP A 79 5.75 -1.73 -2.58
N ASN A 80 4.41 -1.77 -2.52
CA ASN A 80 3.68 -3.03 -2.61
C ASN A 80 3.80 -3.70 -3.99
N GLN A 81 3.87 -2.93 -5.08
CA GLN A 81 4.10 -3.46 -6.42
C GLN A 81 5.51 -4.04 -6.54
N GLU A 82 6.51 -3.35 -6.01
CA GLU A 82 7.90 -3.83 -5.99
C GLU A 82 8.01 -5.15 -5.23
N LYS A 83 7.38 -5.25 -4.04
CA LYS A 83 7.31 -6.51 -3.28
C LYS A 83 6.67 -7.65 -4.08
N ARG A 84 5.65 -7.37 -4.90
CA ARG A 84 5.00 -8.37 -5.75
C ARG A 84 5.91 -8.83 -6.90
N ILE A 85 6.69 -7.92 -7.47
CA ILE A 85 7.70 -8.23 -8.49
C ILE A 85 8.80 -9.10 -7.87
N GLN A 86 9.38 -8.67 -6.74
CA GLN A 86 10.41 -9.45 -6.01
C GLN A 86 9.92 -10.83 -5.61
N HIS A 87 8.67 -10.94 -5.15
CA HIS A 87 8.06 -12.25 -4.90
C HIS A 87 7.95 -13.09 -6.18
N GLY A 88 7.59 -12.49 -7.32
CA GLY A 88 7.55 -13.18 -8.61
C GLY A 88 8.92 -13.71 -9.05
N ILE A 89 9.98 -12.92 -8.88
CA ILE A 89 11.37 -13.30 -9.13
C ILE A 89 11.76 -14.47 -8.21
N ASN A 90 11.59 -14.32 -6.90
CA ASN A 90 11.99 -15.32 -5.90
C ASN A 90 11.27 -16.66 -6.06
N LYS A 91 10.05 -16.65 -6.60
CA LYS A 91 9.27 -17.88 -6.86
C LYS A 91 9.43 -18.41 -8.28
N GLY A 92 10.18 -17.71 -9.14
CA GLY A 92 10.35 -18.08 -10.55
C GLY A 92 9.06 -17.95 -11.38
N TYR A 93 8.12 -17.10 -10.94
CA TYR A 93 6.91 -16.77 -11.71
C TYR A 93 7.17 -15.73 -12.80
N LEU A 94 8.24 -14.95 -12.66
CA LEU A 94 8.65 -13.95 -13.62
C LEU A 94 10.00 -14.35 -14.21
N THR A 95 10.11 -14.24 -15.53
CA THR A 95 11.38 -14.33 -16.25
C THR A 95 12.19 -13.04 -16.09
N PRO A 96 13.51 -13.05 -16.38
CA PRO A 96 14.32 -11.83 -16.38
C PRO A 96 13.77 -10.73 -17.29
N GLU A 97 13.22 -11.10 -18.45
CA GLU A 97 12.66 -10.20 -19.44
C GLU A 97 11.37 -9.54 -18.96
N GLU A 98 10.44 -10.33 -18.42
CA GLU A 98 9.19 -9.82 -17.82
C GLU A 98 9.51 -8.93 -16.61
N THR A 99 10.46 -9.36 -15.78
CA THR A 99 10.95 -8.56 -14.65
C THR A 99 11.48 -7.20 -15.12
N LYS A 100 12.30 -7.17 -16.18
CA LYS A 100 12.83 -5.93 -16.74
C LYS A 100 11.72 -5.03 -17.27
N SER A 101 10.72 -5.59 -17.94
CA SER A 101 9.54 -4.84 -18.42
C SER A 101 8.76 -4.20 -17.26
N LEU A 102 8.46 -4.98 -16.22
CA LEU A 102 7.75 -4.50 -15.04
C LEU A 102 8.56 -3.44 -14.28
N GLN A 103 9.87 -3.62 -14.12
CA GLN A 103 10.76 -2.64 -13.49
C GLN A 103 10.81 -1.32 -14.26
N ASN A 104 10.88 -1.38 -15.59
CA ASN A 104 10.81 -0.17 -16.42
C ASN A 104 9.48 0.56 -16.24
N GLN A 105 8.36 -0.17 -16.14
CA GLN A 105 7.05 0.43 -15.88
C GLN A 105 7.01 1.13 -14.50
N GLN A 106 7.59 0.52 -13.45
CA GLN A 106 7.69 1.15 -12.13
C GLN A 106 8.53 2.44 -12.19
N GLN A 107 9.65 2.42 -12.90
CA GLN A 107 10.50 3.61 -13.08
C GLN A 107 9.80 4.74 -13.83
N GLN A 108 8.99 4.42 -14.85
CA GLN A 108 8.19 5.41 -15.56
C GLN A 108 7.15 6.07 -14.65
N ILE A 109 6.48 5.30 -13.79
CA ILE A 109 5.52 5.83 -12.83
C ILE A 109 6.22 6.71 -11.78
N ALA A 110 7.38 6.31 -11.28
CA ALA A 110 8.17 7.12 -10.36
C ALA A 110 8.64 8.44 -11.02
N SER A 111 9.03 8.40 -12.29
CA SER A 111 9.41 9.61 -13.05
C SER A 111 8.22 10.54 -13.29
N MET A 112 7.04 9.98 -13.59
CA MET A 112 5.79 10.72 -13.71
C MET A 112 5.44 11.42 -12.39
N GLU A 113 5.52 10.70 -11.27
CA GLU A 113 5.29 11.26 -9.95
C GLU A 113 6.25 12.40 -9.63
N SER A 114 7.55 12.21 -9.88
CA SER A 114 8.55 13.27 -9.69
C SER A 114 8.27 14.50 -10.57
N SER A 115 7.74 14.29 -11.78
CA SER A 115 7.40 15.39 -12.69
C SER A 115 6.20 16.17 -12.18
N TYR A 116 5.15 15.49 -11.71
CA TYR A 116 3.98 16.13 -11.11
C TYR A 116 4.30 16.83 -9.78
N LYS A 117 5.35 16.42 -9.07
CA LYS A 117 5.80 17.10 -7.85
C LYS A 117 6.70 18.32 -8.14
N SER A 118 7.06 18.59 -9.39
CA SER A 118 8.07 19.62 -9.72
C SER A 118 7.63 21.06 -9.41
N ASP A 119 6.33 21.33 -9.45
CA ASP A 119 5.74 22.61 -9.05
C ASP A 119 5.42 22.68 -7.54
N GLY A 120 5.77 21.62 -6.81
CA GLY A 120 5.58 21.47 -5.38
C GLY A 120 4.14 21.13 -4.96
N LYS A 121 3.23 20.83 -5.89
CA LYS A 121 1.83 20.51 -5.56
C LYS A 121 1.25 19.39 -6.40
N LEU A 122 0.81 18.31 -5.76
CA LEU A 122 0.07 17.25 -6.47
C LEU A 122 -1.42 17.58 -6.59
N THR A 123 -1.85 17.99 -7.78
CA THR A 123 -3.26 18.29 -8.07
C THR A 123 -4.14 17.03 -8.04
N LYS A 124 -5.46 17.22 -8.04
CA LYS A 124 -6.40 16.09 -8.05
C LYS A 124 -6.32 15.27 -9.34
N ASP A 125 -6.10 15.94 -10.46
CA ASP A 125 -6.11 15.31 -11.79
C ASP A 125 -4.83 14.51 -11.99
N GLU A 126 -3.68 15.06 -11.62
CA GLU A 126 -2.39 14.34 -11.60
C GLU A 126 -2.43 13.11 -10.69
N MET A 127 -3.06 13.24 -9.51
CA MET A 127 -3.26 12.10 -8.61
C MET A 127 -4.16 11.03 -9.24
N SER A 128 -5.17 11.43 -10.02
CA SER A 128 -6.00 10.46 -10.75
C SER A 128 -5.18 9.73 -11.81
N SER A 129 -4.39 10.46 -12.59
CA SER A 129 -3.49 9.88 -13.59
C SER A 129 -2.47 8.91 -12.97
N LEU A 130 -1.82 9.28 -11.86
CA LEU A 130 -0.92 8.38 -11.12
C LEU A 130 -1.65 7.13 -10.62
N ARG A 131 -2.85 7.30 -10.07
CA ARG A 131 -3.64 6.17 -9.57
C ARG A 131 -3.95 5.18 -10.70
N ASP A 132 -4.32 5.69 -11.87
CA ASP A 132 -4.69 4.88 -13.02
C ASP A 132 -3.46 4.18 -13.61
N ALA A 133 -2.31 4.87 -13.70
CA ALA A 133 -1.04 4.25 -14.08
C ALA A 133 -0.64 3.11 -13.12
N LEU A 134 -0.77 3.33 -11.81
CA LEU A 134 -0.55 2.29 -10.80
C LEU A 134 -1.57 1.14 -10.89
N ASN A 135 -2.80 1.38 -11.33
CA ASN A 135 -3.78 0.32 -11.56
C ASN A 135 -3.37 -0.55 -12.75
N VAL A 136 -2.94 0.07 -13.85
CA VAL A 136 -2.42 -0.63 -15.03
C VAL A 136 -1.18 -1.45 -14.66
N ALA A 137 -0.21 -0.86 -13.96
CA ALA A 137 0.97 -1.59 -13.50
C ALA A 137 0.60 -2.77 -12.59
N SER A 138 -0.37 -2.59 -11.69
CA SER A 138 -0.87 -3.68 -10.85
C SER A 138 -1.49 -4.82 -11.65
N ALA A 139 -2.24 -4.50 -12.71
CA ALA A 139 -2.84 -5.47 -13.62
C ALA A 139 -1.76 -6.20 -14.42
N ASN A 140 -0.75 -5.49 -14.94
CA ASN A 140 0.38 -6.10 -15.64
C ASN A 140 1.17 -7.03 -14.72
N ILE A 141 1.52 -6.62 -13.50
CA ILE A 141 2.19 -7.51 -12.53
C ILE A 141 1.34 -8.76 -12.23
N TRP A 142 0.01 -8.62 -12.22
CA TRP A 142 -0.86 -9.79 -12.06
C TRP A 142 -0.83 -10.65 -13.32
N ALA A 143 -0.98 -10.05 -14.51
CA ALA A 143 -0.88 -10.74 -15.78
C ALA A 143 0.45 -11.48 -15.87
N GLU A 144 1.61 -10.84 -15.83
CA GLU A 144 2.90 -11.53 -15.96
C GLU A 144 3.12 -12.67 -14.94
N LYS A 145 2.62 -12.52 -13.71
CA LYS A 145 2.67 -13.60 -12.71
C LYS A 145 1.76 -14.79 -13.02
N HIS A 146 0.78 -14.62 -13.90
CA HIS A 146 -0.28 -15.57 -14.22
C HIS A 146 -0.53 -15.75 -15.75
N ASP A 147 0.24 -15.11 -16.65
CA ASP A 147 -0.05 -14.98 -18.09
C ASP A 147 0.63 -16.03 -18.97
N THR A 148 -0.24 -16.78 -19.65
CA THR A 148 -0.06 -17.85 -20.63
C THR A 148 0.56 -17.47 -21.97
N ASP A 149 0.71 -16.20 -22.31
CA ASP A 149 0.90 -15.79 -23.71
C ASP A 149 2.35 -15.47 -24.13
N GLY A 150 3.21 -16.41 -23.78
CA GLY A 150 4.38 -16.78 -24.59
C GLY A 150 4.68 -18.28 -24.59
N LYS A 151 3.68 -19.10 -24.22
CA LYS A 151 3.70 -20.49 -23.70
C LYS A 151 3.75 -20.55 -22.17
N GLN A 152 2.62 -20.35 -21.49
CA GLN A 152 2.35 -21.18 -20.32
C GLN A 152 1.55 -22.42 -20.74
N MET A 153 1.93 -23.53 -20.14
CA MET A 153 1.12 -24.73 -20.12
C MET A 153 0.29 -24.68 -18.84
N ALA A 154 -1.00 -24.92 -18.96
CA ALA A 154 -1.91 -25.17 -17.83
C ALA A 154 -1.64 -26.54 -17.19
N THR A 155 -0.39 -26.89 -16.87
CA THR A 155 -0.02 -28.06 -16.08
C THR A 155 1.42 -27.91 -15.57
N TYR A 156 1.56 -27.63 -14.27
CA TYR A 156 2.66 -28.07 -13.40
C TYR A 156 4.07 -28.06 -14.00
N ARG A 157 4.67 -26.88 -14.13
CA ARG A 157 6.10 -26.74 -14.42
C ARG A 157 6.84 -26.40 -13.13
N LEU A 158 7.71 -27.31 -12.69
CA LEU A 158 9.08 -26.95 -12.30
C LEU A 158 9.48 -25.79 -13.24
N GLY A 159 9.70 -24.57 -12.71
CA GLY A 159 9.83 -23.32 -13.49
C GLY A 159 10.72 -23.42 -14.76
N LYS A 160 10.67 -22.42 -15.65
CA LYS A 160 11.26 -22.46 -17.02
C LYS A 160 12.75 -22.86 -17.11
N ASN A 161 13.45 -22.87 -15.99
CA ASN A 161 14.86 -23.17 -15.81
C ASN A 161 15.12 -24.22 -14.72
N VAL A 162 14.11 -25.03 -14.38
CA VAL A 162 14.22 -25.97 -13.27
C VAL A 162 14.68 -27.33 -13.75
N TYR A 163 15.91 -27.66 -13.39
CA TYR A 163 16.56 -28.92 -13.69
C TYR A 163 16.55 -29.83 -12.46
N ALA A 164 16.47 -31.14 -12.69
CA ALA A 164 16.79 -32.10 -11.65
C ALA A 164 18.22 -31.87 -11.18
N LYS A 165 18.45 -31.78 -9.88
CA LYS A 165 19.80 -31.67 -9.33
C LYS A 165 20.62 -32.90 -9.73
N ASP A 166 21.92 -32.71 -9.94
CA ASP A 166 22.84 -33.80 -10.28
C ASP A 166 22.82 -34.91 -9.22
N SER A 167 22.57 -34.56 -7.95
CA SER A 167 22.38 -35.52 -6.87
C SER A 167 21.14 -36.39 -7.04
N PHE A 168 20.03 -35.81 -7.51
CA PHE A 168 18.78 -36.53 -7.76
C PHE A 168 18.90 -37.43 -9.01
N THR A 169 19.50 -36.94 -10.09
CA THR A 169 19.71 -37.74 -11.30
C THR A 169 20.70 -38.88 -11.05
N SER A 170 21.77 -38.66 -10.29
CA SER A 170 22.73 -39.70 -9.90
C SER A 170 22.09 -40.78 -9.02
N ALA A 171 21.24 -40.39 -8.08
CA ALA A 171 20.50 -41.34 -7.23
C ALA A 171 19.54 -42.23 -8.02
N MET A 172 18.96 -41.71 -9.12
CA MET A 172 18.11 -42.50 -10.02
C MET A 172 18.90 -43.35 -11.03
N SER A 173 20.08 -42.89 -11.46
CA SER A 173 20.93 -43.59 -12.41
C SER A 173 21.73 -44.73 -11.76
N ASN A 174 22.12 -44.57 -10.50
CA ASN A 174 22.80 -45.62 -9.76
C ASN A 174 21.76 -46.63 -9.29
N GLN A 175 21.92 -47.91 -9.63
CA GLN A 175 21.13 -49.02 -9.09
C GLN A 175 21.34 -49.24 -7.57
N SER A 176 21.97 -48.31 -6.86
CA SER A 176 22.32 -48.41 -5.44
C SER A 176 21.35 -47.69 -4.49
N MET A 177 20.22 -47.15 -4.97
CA MET A 177 19.22 -46.56 -4.07
C MET A 177 18.67 -47.62 -3.11
N THR A 178 18.79 -47.36 -1.81
CA THR A 178 18.24 -48.25 -0.80
C THR A 178 16.71 -48.21 -0.80
N GLY A 179 16.06 -49.28 -0.34
CA GLY A 179 14.60 -49.29 -0.21
C GLY A 179 14.05 -48.20 0.73
N ALA A 180 14.85 -47.72 1.67
CA ALA A 180 14.48 -46.61 2.56
C ALA A 180 14.47 -45.26 1.80
N GLU A 181 15.50 -44.99 1.01
CA GLU A 181 15.59 -43.78 0.19
C GLU A 181 14.49 -43.73 -0.88
N ALA A 182 14.20 -44.87 -1.52
CA ALA A 182 13.10 -45.00 -2.48
C ALA A 182 11.74 -44.65 -1.86
N LYS A 183 11.49 -45.13 -0.62
CA LYS A 183 10.26 -44.83 0.12
C LYS A 183 10.18 -43.35 0.53
N ALA A 184 11.29 -42.76 0.95
CA ALA A 184 11.35 -41.34 1.30
C ALA A 184 11.04 -40.45 0.09
N LEU A 185 11.66 -40.74 -1.07
CA LEU A 185 11.39 -40.05 -2.32
C LEU A 185 9.92 -40.16 -2.74
N ALA A 186 9.35 -41.37 -2.69
CA ALA A 186 7.95 -41.60 -3.01
C ALA A 186 7.01 -40.83 -2.06
N SER A 187 7.35 -40.74 -0.78
CA SER A 187 6.61 -39.96 0.22
C SER A 187 6.63 -38.47 -0.10
N ASP A 188 7.81 -37.91 -0.37
CA ASP A 188 7.98 -36.51 -0.73
C ASP A 188 7.22 -36.15 -2.01
N PHE A 189 7.26 -37.03 -3.02
CA PHE A 189 6.50 -36.84 -4.25
C PHE A 189 4.99 -36.84 -4.02
N ARG A 190 4.46 -37.76 -3.19
CA ARG A 190 3.04 -37.77 -2.81
C ARG A 190 2.65 -36.51 -2.06
N LYS A 191 3.49 -36.04 -1.13
CA LYS A 191 3.27 -34.78 -0.40
C LYS A 191 3.25 -33.59 -1.36
N MET A 192 4.20 -33.53 -2.28
CA MET A 192 4.26 -32.50 -3.33
C MET A 192 2.98 -32.48 -4.18
N LEU A 193 2.49 -33.64 -4.63
CA LEU A 193 1.23 -33.75 -5.38
C LEU A 193 0.00 -33.31 -4.56
N SER A 194 -0.05 -33.68 -3.27
CA SER A 194 -1.14 -33.28 -2.37
C SER A 194 -1.17 -31.76 -2.15
N LEU A 195 -0.03 -31.15 -1.86
CA LEU A 195 0.11 -29.70 -1.70
C LEU A 195 -0.32 -28.97 -2.96
N LYS A 196 0.12 -29.48 -4.11
CA LYS A 196 -0.21 -28.95 -5.43
C LYS A 196 -1.71 -29.00 -5.72
N ASN A 197 -2.37 -30.11 -5.41
CA ASN A 197 -3.81 -30.26 -5.55
C ASN A 197 -4.57 -29.27 -4.64
N SER A 198 -4.12 -29.14 -3.38
CA SER A 198 -4.70 -28.23 -2.39
C SER A 198 -4.55 -26.77 -2.80
N LEU A 199 -3.36 -26.37 -3.28
CA LEU A 199 -3.11 -24.99 -3.75
C LEU A 199 -3.96 -24.61 -4.96
N ALA A 200 -4.28 -25.57 -5.83
CA ALA A 200 -5.08 -25.34 -7.04
C ALA A 200 -6.59 -25.32 -6.76
N ASN A 201 -7.07 -26.23 -5.91
CA ASN A 201 -8.50 -26.53 -5.82
C ASN A 201 -9.16 -26.09 -4.51
N ASP A 202 -8.41 -25.89 -3.43
CA ASP A 202 -9.00 -25.57 -2.13
C ASP A 202 -9.23 -24.05 -1.97
N ASN A 203 -10.29 -23.71 -1.24
CA ASN A 203 -10.55 -22.34 -0.82
C ASN A 203 -9.68 -21.97 0.40
N LEU A 204 -8.42 -21.60 0.14
CA LEU A 204 -7.41 -21.30 1.15
C LEU A 204 -7.37 -19.81 1.51
N SER A 205 -7.20 -19.50 2.80
CA SER A 205 -6.84 -18.16 3.26
C SER A 205 -5.47 -17.75 2.70
N ALA A 206 -5.16 -16.45 2.70
CA ALA A 206 -3.87 -15.97 2.23
C ALA A 206 -2.69 -16.59 3.00
N GLU A 207 -2.83 -16.75 4.32
CA GLU A 207 -1.84 -17.36 5.20
C GLU A 207 -1.68 -18.86 4.92
N GLN A 208 -2.78 -19.60 4.81
CA GLN A 208 -2.75 -21.03 4.50
C GLN A 208 -2.15 -21.31 3.11
N ARG A 209 -2.48 -20.47 2.12
CA ARG A 209 -1.90 -20.55 0.78
C ARG A 209 -0.41 -20.27 0.81
N ALA A 210 0.04 -19.25 1.55
CA ALA A 210 1.46 -18.95 1.70
C ALA A 210 2.24 -20.09 2.36
N GLN A 211 1.69 -20.68 3.43
CA GLN A 211 2.31 -21.82 4.12
C GLN A 211 2.44 -23.03 3.19
N LYS A 212 1.34 -23.46 2.55
CA LYS A 212 1.36 -24.60 1.62
C LYS A 212 2.28 -24.36 0.43
N GLN A 213 2.33 -23.14 -0.08
CA GLN A 213 3.23 -22.78 -1.16
C GLN A 213 4.69 -22.85 -0.71
N ASN A 214 5.02 -22.43 0.52
CA ASN A 214 6.36 -22.56 1.06
C ASN A 214 6.77 -24.03 1.21
N GLU A 215 5.90 -24.88 1.79
CA GLU A 215 6.16 -26.32 1.90
C GLU A 215 6.35 -26.99 0.52
N TYR A 216 5.54 -26.60 -0.47
CA TYR A 216 5.67 -27.09 -1.84
C TYR A 216 7.03 -26.70 -2.44
N ASN A 217 7.46 -25.45 -2.24
CA ASN A 217 8.72 -24.95 -2.77
C ASN A 217 9.94 -25.59 -2.09
N GLU A 218 9.89 -25.83 -0.78
CA GLU A 218 10.97 -26.54 -0.07
C GLU A 218 11.18 -27.95 -0.62
N LEU A 219 10.09 -28.69 -0.87
CA LEU A 219 10.14 -30.01 -1.49
C LEU A 219 10.65 -29.92 -2.93
N LEU A 220 10.20 -28.93 -3.71
CA LEU A 220 10.64 -28.73 -5.08
C LEU A 220 12.16 -28.45 -5.13
N ASN A 221 12.65 -27.53 -4.29
CA ASN A 221 14.06 -27.12 -4.23
C ASN A 221 14.99 -28.20 -3.68
N ARG A 222 14.44 -29.22 -3.01
CA ARG A 222 15.22 -30.39 -2.58
C ARG A 222 15.69 -31.22 -3.78
N TYR A 223 14.82 -31.41 -4.77
CA TYR A 223 15.07 -32.30 -5.91
C TYR A 223 15.48 -31.57 -7.19
N PHE A 224 15.12 -30.30 -7.27
CA PHE A 224 15.30 -29.51 -8.47
C PHE A 224 15.92 -28.16 -8.15
N GLU A 225 16.57 -27.56 -9.14
CA GLU A 225 17.22 -26.26 -9.03
C GLU A 225 16.98 -25.42 -10.27
N VAL A 226 16.93 -24.11 -10.09
CA VAL A 226 16.84 -23.14 -11.18
C VAL A 226 18.26 -22.89 -11.71
N ARG A 227 18.53 -23.08 -13.01
CA ARG A 227 19.81 -22.76 -13.66
C ARG A 227 19.67 -21.65 -14.70
#